data_AF-A0A0P1ACK9-F1
#
_entry.id   AF-A0A0P1ACK9-F1
#
_cell.length_a   1.000
_cell.length_b   1.000
_cell.length_c   1.000
_cell.angle_alpha   90.00
_cell.angle_beta   90.00
_cell.angle_gamma   90.00
#
_symmetry.space_group_name_H-M   'P 1'
#
loop_
_entity.id
_entity.type
_entity.pdbx_description
1 polymer ?
#
loop_
_entity_poly.entity_id
_entity_poly.type
_entity_poly.pdbx_seq_one_letter_code
_entity_poly.pdbx_strand_id
1 'polypeptide(L)'
;MIKRRRREEILRYYRGSFHGAPAATIAFELAQQVNRAQRDLLWFAILGLTKQFLLEEIATDNYNLMISRFQDEVLAIDAPISNELDTENDRHPGYHDGKITFEDEYRFMCYRHWSLYDAMYYSDYVASKLGLYHNQARRVGARNAFDSSGKAGDTALHVFLARMGFSLRQSQQKFTYMPLEMKQMLRDKTQEMAPEFGLDDLFYGSFRRIFAFQYQLCAADAVYGLQALLEAPESYVATVFEKETRSQQNVWTGGSGTLDSIIKFNMDDSSTGTDENVPNADFRQQNFILAHTALACHSVASSKLMESGIKVAMSLKQAIVRVGLSIMERKLIVRVKHFRYVCLNVPEREQELFAHANVLTQLALFLLNVHRASGKWGGTNGLGRKKVENGDGEDGDDDDETVDRTAKTIVPLVLITRNPVQNCFLIVGLTCPSTPGEIHRNTLGTAFKLAAGETGANFRQNGFTSAVIEIQMNEIQYFVEQLHNVLDA
;
A
#
# COMPACT_ATOMS: atom_id res chain seq x y z
N MET A 1 -16.47 7.32 43.91
CA MET A 1 -15.24 7.16 43.09
C MET A 1 -15.23 5.91 42.22
N ILE A 2 -15.57 4.72 42.72
CA ILE A 2 -15.53 3.45 41.95
C ILE A 2 -16.40 3.46 40.68
N LYS A 3 -17.62 4.01 40.73
CA LYS A 3 -18.50 4.15 39.54
C LYS A 3 -17.91 5.07 38.45
N ARG A 4 -17.18 6.13 38.85
CA ARG A 4 -16.52 7.06 37.92
C ARG A 4 -15.33 6.39 37.24
N ARG A 5 -14.48 5.71 38.03
CA ARG A 5 -13.34 4.93 37.53
C ARG A 5 -13.78 3.81 36.58
N ARG A 6 -14.84 3.06 36.92
CA ARG A 6 -15.41 2.04 36.03
C ARG A 6 -15.96 2.63 34.73
N ARG A 7 -16.61 3.80 34.79
CA ARG A 7 -17.08 4.51 33.59
C ARG A 7 -15.91 4.99 32.73
N GLU A 8 -14.85 5.52 33.33
CA GLU A 8 -13.62 5.91 32.63
C GLU A 8 -12.91 4.72 31.99
N GLU A 9 -12.84 3.57 32.67
CA GLU A 9 -12.29 2.32 32.12
C GLU A 9 -13.12 1.79 30.95
N ILE A 10 -14.46 1.81 31.07
CA ILE A 10 -15.38 1.47 29.98
C ILE A 10 -15.17 2.41 28.78
N LEU A 11 -15.10 3.71 29.02
CA LEU A 11 -14.85 4.71 27.98
C LEU A 11 -13.48 4.50 27.31
N ARG A 12 -12.44 4.14 28.07
CA ARG A 12 -11.12 3.78 27.52
C ARG A 12 -11.17 2.51 26.67
N TYR A 13 -11.94 1.50 27.09
CA TYR A 13 -12.11 0.26 26.32
C TYR A 13 -12.78 0.52 24.97
N TYR A 14 -13.81 1.38 24.95
CA TYR A 14 -14.49 1.80 23.72
C TYR A 14 -13.77 2.93 22.96
N ARG A 15 -12.58 3.37 23.42
CA ARG A 15 -11.80 4.41 22.76
C ARG A 15 -10.91 3.78 21.67
N GLY A 16 -11.28 4.06 20.43
CA GLY A 16 -10.51 3.76 19.24
C GLY A 16 -10.75 2.39 18.62
N SER A 17 -10.42 2.28 17.34
CA SER A 17 -10.58 1.06 16.52
C SER A 17 -9.22 0.41 16.26
N PHE A 18 -9.23 -0.92 16.08
CA PHE A 18 -8.07 -1.69 15.64
C PHE A 18 -8.56 -2.92 14.85
N HIS A 19 -7.67 -3.54 14.10
CA HIS A 19 -7.96 -4.76 13.36
C HIS A 19 -7.52 -5.99 14.16
N GLY A 20 -8.40 -7.00 14.20
CA GLY A 20 -8.07 -8.33 14.74
C GLY A 20 -7.55 -9.26 13.63
N ALA A 21 -7.62 -10.57 13.90
CA ALA A 21 -7.24 -11.59 12.92
C ALA A 21 -8.01 -11.43 11.58
N PRO A 22 -7.39 -11.69 10.43
CA PRO A 22 -8.06 -11.60 9.13
C PRO A 22 -9.28 -12.52 9.08
N ALA A 23 -10.39 -12.03 8.51
CA ALA A 23 -11.61 -12.82 8.36
C ALA A 23 -11.39 -14.10 7.53
N ALA A 24 -10.50 -14.03 6.51
CA ALA A 24 -10.15 -15.18 5.69
C ALA A 24 -9.39 -16.26 6.49
N THR A 25 -8.54 -15.87 7.44
CA THR A 25 -7.86 -16.80 8.35
C THR A 25 -8.86 -17.53 9.23
N ILE A 26 -9.82 -16.81 9.82
CA ILE A 26 -10.87 -17.41 10.65
C ILE A 26 -11.74 -18.37 9.83
N ALA A 27 -12.12 -17.98 8.61
CA ALA A 27 -12.89 -18.84 7.71
C ALA A 27 -12.12 -20.13 7.34
N PHE A 28 -10.80 -20.03 7.16
CA PHE A 28 -9.95 -21.18 6.92
C PHE A 28 -9.82 -22.08 8.15
N GLU A 29 -9.65 -21.53 9.35
CA GLU A 29 -9.64 -22.31 10.60
C GLU A 29 -10.96 -23.06 10.80
N LEU A 30 -12.10 -22.46 10.45
CA LEU A 30 -13.38 -23.15 10.44
C LEU A 30 -13.43 -24.28 9.40
N ALA A 31 -12.89 -24.05 8.20
CA ALA A 31 -12.80 -25.10 7.18
C ALA A 31 -11.90 -26.27 7.63
N GLN A 32 -10.83 -26.00 8.37
CA GLN A 32 -9.98 -27.03 8.98
C GLN A 32 -10.75 -27.85 10.02
N GLN A 33 -11.53 -27.21 10.89
CA GLN A 33 -12.36 -27.91 11.89
C GLN A 33 -13.40 -28.84 11.25
N VAL A 34 -13.91 -28.49 10.06
CA VAL A 34 -14.86 -29.30 9.29
C VAL A 34 -14.13 -30.31 8.37
N ASN A 35 -12.80 -30.40 8.44
CA ASN A 35 -11.96 -31.24 7.60
C ASN A 35 -12.18 -31.00 6.08
N ARG A 36 -12.44 -29.73 5.72
CA ARG A 36 -12.60 -29.24 4.34
C ARG A 36 -11.54 -28.19 3.99
N ALA A 37 -10.34 -28.30 4.57
CA ALA A 37 -9.23 -27.43 4.25
C ALA A 37 -8.74 -27.69 2.81
N GLN A 38 -9.11 -26.81 1.89
CA GLN A 38 -8.66 -26.86 0.49
C GLN A 38 -7.51 -25.89 0.26
N ARG A 39 -6.69 -26.18 -0.74
CA ARG A 39 -5.56 -25.33 -1.13
C ARG A 39 -6.00 -23.91 -1.53
N ASP A 40 -7.17 -23.76 -2.14
CA ASP A 40 -7.76 -22.46 -2.47
C ASP A 40 -8.13 -21.64 -1.24
N LEU A 41 -8.71 -22.29 -0.23
CA LEU A 41 -9.08 -21.62 1.02
C LEU A 41 -7.83 -21.17 1.79
N LEU A 42 -6.76 -21.98 1.79
CA LEU A 42 -5.47 -21.59 2.35
C LEU A 42 -4.90 -20.39 1.59
N TRP A 43 -4.96 -20.40 0.25
CA TRP A 43 -4.53 -19.26 -0.56
C TRP A 43 -5.30 -17.97 -0.20
N PHE A 44 -6.63 -18.04 -0.05
CA PHE A 44 -7.43 -16.88 0.34
C PHE A 44 -7.11 -16.38 1.75
N ALA A 45 -6.83 -17.30 2.69
CA ALA A 45 -6.36 -16.95 4.03
C ALA A 45 -5.01 -16.21 4.00
N ILE A 46 -4.06 -16.71 3.20
CA ILE A 46 -2.77 -16.07 2.96
C ILE A 46 -2.95 -14.66 2.37
N LEU A 47 -3.82 -14.49 1.38
CA LEU A 47 -4.10 -13.16 0.79
C LEU A 47 -4.70 -12.19 1.81
N GLY A 48 -5.64 -12.66 2.63
CA GLY A 48 -6.24 -11.85 3.71
C GLY A 48 -5.23 -11.39 4.75
N LEU A 49 -4.31 -12.28 5.16
CA LEU A 49 -3.20 -11.94 6.05
C LEU A 49 -2.23 -10.95 5.41
N THR A 50 -1.87 -11.18 4.14
CA THR A 50 -0.96 -10.32 3.39
C THR A 50 -1.54 -8.91 3.23
N LYS A 51 -2.86 -8.78 2.99
CA LYS A 51 -3.55 -7.49 2.95
C LYS A 51 -3.40 -6.70 4.25
N GLN A 52 -3.58 -7.33 5.40
CA GLN A 52 -3.41 -6.64 6.69
C GLN A 52 -1.96 -6.22 6.91
N PHE A 53 -1.00 -7.04 6.48
CA PHE A 53 0.42 -6.72 6.59
C PHE A 53 0.82 -5.52 5.72
N LEU A 54 0.41 -5.51 4.45
CA LEU A 54 0.75 -4.44 3.51
C LEU A 54 0.15 -3.08 3.90
N LEU A 55 -1.04 -3.06 4.51
CA LEU A 55 -1.69 -1.83 4.99
C LEU A 55 -1.25 -1.41 6.40
N GLU A 56 -0.24 -2.07 6.99
CA GLU A 56 0.20 -1.86 8.38
C GLU A 56 -0.97 -1.95 9.39
N GLU A 57 -1.92 -2.88 9.18
CA GLU A 57 -3.07 -3.13 10.06
C GLU A 57 -2.79 -4.21 11.13
N ILE A 58 -1.75 -5.02 10.94
CA ILE A 58 -1.30 -6.08 11.84
C ILE A 58 0.15 -5.85 12.27
N ALA A 59 0.46 -6.20 13.52
CA ALA A 59 1.83 -6.11 14.02
C ALA A 59 2.74 -7.14 13.34
N THR A 60 4.01 -6.79 13.13
CA THR A 60 4.96 -7.67 12.42
C THR A 60 5.15 -9.01 13.13
N ASP A 61 5.21 -9.04 14.46
CA ASP A 61 5.33 -10.28 15.23
C ASP A 61 4.10 -11.19 15.07
N ASN A 62 2.90 -10.60 15.05
CA ASN A 62 1.65 -11.34 14.85
C ASN A 62 1.57 -11.89 13.42
N TYR A 63 2.04 -11.13 12.44
CA TYR A 63 2.16 -11.60 11.06
C TYR A 63 3.10 -12.81 10.97
N ASN A 64 4.31 -12.69 11.53
CA ASN A 64 5.30 -13.77 11.52
C ASN A 64 4.78 -15.06 12.17
N LEU A 65 4.06 -14.94 13.30
CA LEU A 65 3.42 -16.08 13.96
C LEU A 65 2.39 -16.78 13.05
N MET A 66 1.56 -16.02 12.33
CA MET A 66 0.57 -16.59 11.42
C MET A 66 1.22 -17.16 10.15
N ILE A 67 2.30 -16.55 9.65
CA ILE A 67 3.07 -17.07 8.51
C ILE A 67 3.68 -18.42 8.83
N SER A 68 4.29 -18.59 10.01
CA SER A 68 4.82 -19.90 10.42
C SER A 68 3.73 -20.98 10.46
N ARG A 69 2.53 -20.65 10.93
CA ARG A 69 1.40 -21.59 10.89
C ARG A 69 0.99 -21.94 9.46
N PHE A 70 0.86 -20.96 8.58
CA PHE A 70 0.53 -21.24 7.17
C PHE A 70 1.63 -22.02 6.46
N GLN A 71 2.90 -21.87 6.84
CA GLN A 71 3.99 -22.67 6.32
C GLN A 71 3.81 -24.15 6.70
N ASP A 72 3.47 -24.45 7.95
CA ASP A 72 3.17 -25.81 8.40
C ASP A 72 1.97 -26.40 7.64
N GLU A 73 0.93 -25.61 7.40
CA GLU A 73 -0.26 -26.02 6.64
C GLU A 73 0.05 -26.30 5.16
N VAL A 74 0.90 -25.49 4.52
CA VAL A 74 1.35 -25.75 3.15
C VAL A 74 2.09 -27.08 3.09
N LEU A 75 2.97 -27.35 4.06
CA LEU A 75 3.69 -28.63 4.14
C LEU A 75 2.75 -29.81 4.41
N ALA A 76 1.71 -29.62 5.22
CA ALA A 76 0.71 -30.65 5.50
C ALA A 76 -0.15 -30.99 4.27
N ILE A 77 -0.56 -29.98 3.49
CA ILE A 77 -1.35 -30.17 2.26
C ILE A 77 -0.51 -30.83 1.15
N ASP A 78 0.77 -30.48 1.06
CA ASP A 78 1.68 -31.03 0.05
C ASP A 78 2.34 -32.35 0.49
N ALA A 79 2.06 -32.84 1.70
CA ALA A 79 2.56 -34.13 2.17
C ALA A 79 2.04 -35.25 1.25
N PRO A 80 2.94 -36.11 0.71
CA PRO A 80 2.52 -37.22 -0.12
C PRO A 80 1.67 -38.16 0.73
N ILE A 81 0.38 -38.28 0.41
CA ILE A 81 -0.48 -39.31 0.99
C ILE A 81 0.15 -40.64 0.56
N SER A 82 0.69 -41.39 1.51
CA SER A 82 1.38 -42.67 1.27
C SER A 82 0.44 -43.81 0.86
N ASN A 83 -0.73 -43.51 0.30
CA ASN A 83 -1.74 -44.46 -0.11
C ASN A 83 -2.24 -44.09 -1.51
N GLU A 84 -2.36 -45.12 -2.36
CA GLU A 84 -2.81 -45.17 -3.77
C GLU A 84 -1.65 -45.22 -4.76
N LEU A 85 -1.08 -46.42 -5.00
CA LEU A 85 -1.49 -47.34 -6.07
C LEU A 85 -1.68 -46.62 -7.40
N ASP A 86 -0.72 -46.87 -8.29
CA ASP A 86 -0.77 -46.56 -9.71
C ASP A 86 -2.14 -46.89 -10.30
N THR A 87 -2.98 -45.88 -10.48
CA THR A 87 -4.01 -45.90 -11.52
C THR A 87 -3.62 -44.87 -12.55
N GLU A 88 -3.32 -45.39 -13.74
CA GLU A 88 -3.06 -44.71 -15.00
C GLU A 88 -4.05 -43.57 -15.27
N ASN A 89 -3.77 -42.40 -14.71
CA ASN A 89 -4.25 -41.15 -15.28
C ASN A 89 -3.09 -40.17 -15.21
N ASP A 90 -2.46 -40.05 -16.37
CA ASP A 90 -1.23 -39.36 -16.72
C ASP A 90 -1.25 -37.87 -16.32
N ARG A 91 -1.17 -37.57 -15.02
CA ARG A 91 -0.82 -36.25 -14.52
C ARG A 91 0.65 -36.04 -14.85
N HIS A 92 0.88 -35.44 -16.02
CA HIS A 92 2.21 -35.07 -16.49
C HIS A 92 3.01 -34.44 -15.33
N PRO A 93 4.26 -34.88 -15.07
CA PRO A 93 5.09 -34.41 -13.95
C PRO A 93 5.33 -32.89 -13.88
N GLY A 94 4.90 -32.12 -14.89
CA GLY A 94 4.99 -30.66 -14.97
C GLY A 94 3.69 -29.89 -14.67
N TYR A 95 2.58 -30.55 -14.32
CA TYR A 95 1.32 -29.86 -14.02
C TYR A 95 1.20 -29.54 -12.53
N HIS A 96 1.89 -28.48 -12.10
CA HIS A 96 1.83 -27.97 -10.72
C HIS A 96 0.67 -26.97 -10.51
N ASP A 97 -0.52 -27.30 -11.01
CA ASP A 97 -1.67 -26.43 -10.81
C ASP A 97 -2.05 -26.34 -9.33
N GLY A 98 -2.22 -25.12 -8.87
CA GLY A 98 -2.53 -24.76 -7.50
C GLY A 98 -1.36 -24.79 -6.53
N LYS A 99 -0.16 -25.29 -6.87
CA LYS A 99 0.94 -25.46 -5.89
C LYS A 99 1.31 -24.14 -5.20
N ILE A 100 1.36 -24.16 -3.86
CA ILE A 100 1.75 -23.02 -3.03
C ILE A 100 3.15 -23.28 -2.50
N THR A 101 4.05 -22.30 -2.59
CA THR A 101 5.41 -22.39 -2.07
C THR A 101 5.70 -21.20 -1.17
N PHE A 102 6.28 -21.45 0.00
CA PHE A 102 6.83 -20.41 0.85
C PHE A 102 8.09 -19.80 0.21
N GLU A 103 8.22 -18.49 0.23
CA GLU A 103 9.37 -17.74 -0.29
C GLU A 103 9.59 -16.46 0.51
N ASP A 104 10.86 -16.13 0.79
CA ASP A 104 11.22 -14.82 1.32
C ASP A 104 11.17 -13.78 0.20
N GLU A 105 10.15 -12.92 0.26
CA GLU A 105 9.91 -11.88 -0.73
C GLU A 105 10.55 -10.54 -0.35
N TYR A 106 10.93 -9.78 -1.38
CA TYR A 106 11.40 -8.41 -1.21
C TYR A 106 10.25 -7.47 -0.88
N ARG A 107 10.49 -6.46 -0.05
CA ARG A 107 9.59 -5.29 0.11
C ARG A 107 9.59 -4.35 -1.10
N PHE A 108 9.82 -4.88 -2.31
CA PHE A 108 9.66 -4.15 -3.57
C PHE A 108 8.22 -4.28 -4.06
N MET A 109 7.63 -3.20 -4.56
CA MET A 109 6.28 -3.27 -5.09
C MET A 109 6.27 -3.89 -6.49
N CYS A 110 5.51 -4.97 -6.68
CA CYS A 110 5.24 -5.59 -7.98
C CYS A 110 6.49 -5.81 -8.84
N TYR A 111 7.62 -6.19 -8.24
CA TYR A 111 8.91 -6.19 -8.93
C TYR A 111 8.97 -7.14 -10.13
N ARG A 112 8.14 -8.19 -10.14
CA ARG A 112 8.00 -9.12 -11.28
C ARG A 112 7.35 -8.47 -12.52
N HIS A 113 6.59 -7.40 -12.31
CA HIS A 113 5.86 -6.67 -13.35
C HIS A 113 6.51 -5.33 -13.73
N TRP A 114 7.37 -4.80 -12.85
CA TRP A 114 8.10 -3.54 -13.01
C TRP A 114 9.53 -3.75 -13.55
N SER A 115 10.24 -2.66 -13.83
CA SER A 115 11.71 -2.69 -13.82
C SER A 115 12.21 -2.76 -12.38
N LEU A 116 13.44 -3.25 -12.15
CA LEU A 116 13.99 -3.32 -10.79
C LEU A 116 14.13 -1.91 -10.18
N TYR A 117 14.59 -0.95 -10.97
CA TYR A 117 14.72 0.44 -10.56
C TYR A 117 13.38 1.00 -10.10
N ASP A 118 12.36 0.83 -10.94
CA ASP A 118 11.06 1.39 -10.67
C ASP A 118 10.39 0.65 -9.49
N ALA A 119 10.52 -0.67 -9.37
CA ALA A 119 9.98 -1.44 -8.25
C ALA A 119 10.53 -0.97 -6.89
N MET A 120 11.83 -0.62 -6.84
CA MET A 120 12.46 -0.01 -5.67
C MET A 120 11.98 1.44 -5.47
N TYR A 121 11.90 2.23 -6.53
CA TYR A 121 11.50 3.63 -6.45
C TYR A 121 10.06 3.83 -5.96
N TYR A 122 9.12 2.95 -6.33
CA TYR A 122 7.71 3.08 -5.90
C TYR A 122 7.37 2.26 -4.65
N SER A 123 8.30 1.45 -4.14
CA SER A 123 8.10 0.76 -2.86
C SER A 123 8.13 1.71 -1.68
N ASP A 124 7.15 1.58 -0.77
CA ASP A 124 7.05 2.46 0.40
C ASP A 124 8.26 2.35 1.32
N TYR A 125 8.78 1.14 1.53
CA TYR A 125 9.89 0.88 2.43
C TYR A 125 11.22 1.44 1.89
N VAL A 126 11.63 1.00 0.69
CA VAL A 126 12.96 1.34 0.14
C VAL A 126 13.04 2.81 -0.22
N ALA A 127 12.01 3.35 -0.88
CA ALA A 127 12.05 4.74 -1.33
C ALA A 127 12.05 5.73 -0.16
N SER A 128 11.34 5.39 0.93
CA SER A 128 11.33 6.20 2.15
C SER A 128 12.68 6.15 2.87
N LYS A 129 13.26 4.95 3.06
CA LYS A 129 14.55 4.76 3.76
C LYS A 129 15.72 5.39 3.00
N LEU A 130 15.76 5.24 1.68
CA LEU A 130 16.77 5.90 0.82
C LEU A 130 16.52 7.41 0.65
N GLY A 131 15.41 7.94 1.18
CA GLY A 131 15.07 9.36 1.10
C GLY A 131 14.86 9.89 -0.32
N LEU A 132 14.41 9.04 -1.25
CA LEU A 132 14.33 9.37 -2.68
C LEU A 132 13.44 10.59 -2.93
N TYR A 133 12.28 10.63 -2.27
CA TYR A 133 11.30 11.69 -2.47
C TYR A 133 11.67 13.02 -1.79
N HIS A 134 12.35 12.97 -0.64
CA HIS A 134 12.79 14.19 0.05
C HIS A 134 13.92 14.90 -0.73
N ASN A 135 14.81 14.13 -1.34
CA ASN A 135 15.85 14.65 -2.22
C ASN A 135 15.25 15.28 -3.47
N GLN A 136 14.23 14.65 -4.07
CA GLN A 136 13.55 15.16 -5.25
C GLN A 136 12.78 16.46 -4.95
N ALA A 137 11.99 16.49 -3.87
CA ALA A 137 11.23 17.69 -3.49
C ALA A 137 12.14 18.90 -3.17
N ARG A 138 13.33 18.66 -2.59
CA ARG A 138 14.30 19.72 -2.28
C ARG A 138 14.98 20.28 -3.55
N ARG A 139 15.28 19.44 -4.54
CA ARG A 139 15.91 19.86 -5.81
C ARG A 139 15.00 20.79 -6.62
N VAL A 140 13.68 20.56 -6.61
CA VAL A 140 12.73 21.40 -7.36
C VAL A 140 12.56 22.78 -6.72
N GLY A 141 12.53 22.86 -5.38
CA GLY A 141 12.51 24.14 -4.66
C GLY A 141 13.79 24.97 -4.79
N ALA A 142 14.91 24.34 -5.12
CA ALA A 142 16.22 24.97 -5.34
C ALA A 142 16.50 25.29 -6.83
N ARG A 143 15.49 25.28 -7.72
CA ARG A 143 15.67 25.66 -9.14
C ARG A 143 16.06 27.13 -9.36
N ASN A 144 16.09 27.94 -8.31
CA ASN A 144 16.62 29.31 -8.33
C ASN A 144 18.06 29.42 -7.75
N ALA A 145 18.65 28.33 -7.27
CA ALA A 145 20.06 28.31 -6.87
C ALA A 145 20.87 27.77 -8.06
N PHE A 146 21.60 28.69 -8.67
CA PHE A 146 22.58 28.51 -9.72
C PHE A 146 23.60 27.41 -9.35
N ASP A 147 23.32 26.17 -9.73
CA ASP A 147 24.35 25.14 -9.86
C ASP A 147 24.24 24.56 -11.27
N SER A 148 25.13 25.05 -12.13
CA SER A 148 25.27 24.71 -13.54
C SER A 148 25.90 23.33 -13.78
N SER A 149 25.97 22.48 -12.75
CA SER A 149 26.29 21.05 -12.91
C SER A 149 25.01 20.26 -13.21
N GLY A 150 24.56 20.34 -14.47
CA GLY A 150 23.47 19.54 -15.03
C GLY A 150 23.71 18.02 -15.11
N LYS A 151 24.37 17.40 -14.11
CA LYS A 151 24.30 15.96 -13.88
C LYS A 151 23.03 15.71 -13.09
N ALA A 152 22.12 14.92 -13.64
CA ALA A 152 21.01 14.33 -12.91
C ALA A 152 21.60 13.57 -11.70
N GLY A 153 21.72 14.26 -10.56
CA GLY A 153 22.56 13.81 -9.45
C GLY A 153 22.14 12.43 -8.98
N ASP A 154 23.11 11.52 -8.92
CA ASP A 154 22.99 10.15 -8.46
C ASP A 154 22.00 10.08 -7.31
N THR A 155 20.82 9.52 -7.55
CA THR A 155 19.90 9.28 -6.45
C THR A 155 20.53 8.23 -5.53
N ALA A 156 20.18 8.20 -4.25
CA ALA A 156 20.68 7.17 -3.35
C ALA A 156 20.41 5.75 -3.91
N LEU A 157 19.34 5.58 -4.69
CA LEU A 157 19.04 4.37 -5.45
C LEU A 157 20.07 4.07 -6.56
N HIS A 158 20.57 5.07 -7.29
CA HIS A 158 21.66 4.88 -8.26
C HIS A 158 22.94 4.40 -7.56
N VAL A 159 23.27 5.01 -6.41
CA VAL A 159 24.43 4.59 -5.62
C VAL A 159 24.25 3.17 -5.11
N PHE A 160 23.05 2.82 -4.62
CA PHE A 160 22.72 1.47 -4.16
C PHE A 160 22.87 0.43 -5.28
N LEU A 161 22.32 0.70 -6.46
CA LEU A 161 22.45 -0.18 -7.63
C LEU A 161 23.91 -0.30 -8.10
N ALA A 162 24.65 0.81 -8.11
CA ALA A 162 26.06 0.82 -8.49
C ALA A 162 26.92 0.02 -7.51
N ARG A 163 26.63 0.08 -6.20
CA ARG A 163 27.31 -0.70 -5.16
C ARG A 163 27.07 -2.21 -5.30
N MET A 164 25.86 -2.61 -5.71
CA MET A 164 25.56 -4.00 -6.05
C MET A 164 26.21 -4.47 -7.36
N GLY A 165 26.79 -3.57 -8.15
CA GLY A 165 27.39 -3.88 -9.46
C GLY A 165 26.38 -3.97 -10.60
N PHE A 166 25.15 -3.47 -10.42
CA PHE A 166 24.13 -3.49 -11.45
C PHE A 166 24.16 -2.25 -12.33
N SER A 167 24.19 -2.45 -13.65
CA SER A 167 24.09 -1.31 -14.56
C SER A 167 22.71 -0.68 -14.49
N LEU A 168 22.66 0.65 -14.57
CA LEU A 168 21.39 1.39 -14.55
C LEU A 168 20.49 0.99 -15.72
N ARG A 169 21.07 0.78 -16.91
CA ARG A 169 20.34 0.38 -18.12
C ARG A 169 19.66 -0.99 -17.93
N GLN A 170 20.35 -1.97 -17.37
CA GLN A 170 19.76 -3.28 -17.09
C GLN A 170 18.71 -3.20 -15.97
N SER A 171 18.93 -2.35 -14.97
CA SER A 171 17.99 -2.15 -13.86
C SER A 171 16.67 -1.50 -14.30
N GLN A 172 16.69 -0.72 -15.38
CA GLN A 172 15.51 -0.10 -16.01
C GLN A 172 14.78 -1.03 -16.98
N GLN A 173 15.38 -2.17 -17.37
CA GLN A 173 14.68 -3.19 -18.13
C GLN A 173 13.61 -3.87 -17.25
N LYS A 174 12.48 -4.23 -17.85
CA LYS A 174 11.43 -5.01 -17.14
C LYS A 174 12.05 -6.27 -16.54
N PHE A 175 11.74 -6.54 -15.28
CA PHE A 175 12.35 -7.62 -14.51
C PHE A 175 12.24 -8.98 -15.21
N THR A 176 11.13 -9.25 -15.90
CA THR A 176 10.95 -10.47 -16.71
C THR A 176 12.12 -10.68 -17.68
N TYR A 177 12.60 -9.62 -18.34
CA TYR A 177 13.65 -9.66 -19.35
C TYR A 177 15.06 -9.36 -18.82
N MET A 178 15.19 -9.09 -17.51
CA MET A 178 16.49 -8.87 -16.88
C MET A 178 17.36 -10.14 -16.97
N PRO A 179 18.68 -10.03 -17.22
CA PRO A 179 19.59 -11.16 -17.31
C PRO A 179 19.53 -12.09 -16.09
N LEU A 180 19.64 -13.40 -16.33
CA LEU A 180 19.53 -14.42 -15.28
C LEU A 180 20.61 -14.28 -14.20
N GLU A 181 21.84 -13.98 -14.61
CA GLU A 181 22.96 -13.77 -13.68
C GLU A 181 22.66 -12.67 -12.66
N MET A 182 22.08 -11.54 -13.11
CA MET A 182 21.65 -10.47 -12.21
C MET A 182 20.54 -10.92 -11.26
N LYS A 183 19.56 -11.68 -11.76
CA LYS A 183 18.47 -12.21 -10.91
C LYS A 183 18.98 -13.16 -9.83
N GLN A 184 19.97 -13.98 -10.16
CA GLN A 184 20.60 -14.92 -9.22
C GLN A 184 21.41 -14.15 -8.17
N MET A 185 22.20 -13.17 -8.57
CA MET A 185 23.03 -12.36 -7.65
C MET A 185 22.22 -11.33 -6.84
N LEU A 186 21.01 -10.98 -7.27
CA LEU A 186 20.20 -9.92 -6.66
C LEU A 186 20.00 -10.15 -5.17
N ARG A 187 19.65 -11.37 -4.73
CA ARG A 187 19.36 -11.66 -3.33
C ARG A 187 20.58 -11.39 -2.46
N ASP A 188 21.69 -12.02 -2.80
CA ASP A 188 22.93 -11.98 -2.02
C ASP A 188 23.50 -10.56 -1.98
N LYS A 189 23.57 -9.88 -3.13
CA LYS A 189 24.09 -8.51 -3.23
C LYS A 189 23.23 -7.49 -2.50
N THR A 190 21.91 -7.68 -2.53
CA THR A 190 21.00 -6.79 -1.81
C THR A 190 21.13 -6.99 -0.30
N GLN A 191 21.28 -8.23 0.17
CA GLN A 191 21.48 -8.52 1.59
C GLN A 191 22.85 -8.04 2.11
N GLU A 192 23.90 -8.16 1.29
CA GLU A 192 25.24 -7.63 1.60
C GLU A 192 25.22 -6.11 1.79
N MET A 193 24.48 -5.38 0.95
CA MET A 193 24.50 -3.92 0.93
C MET A 193 23.38 -3.25 1.74
N ALA A 194 22.32 -3.98 2.09
CA ALA A 194 21.18 -3.44 2.84
C ALA A 194 21.56 -2.72 4.16
N PRO A 195 22.48 -3.23 5.01
CA PRO A 195 22.83 -2.58 6.27
C PRO A 195 23.47 -1.19 6.09
N GLU A 196 24.29 -0.99 5.04
CA GLU A 196 24.93 0.30 4.78
C GLU A 196 23.92 1.42 4.48
N PHE A 197 22.74 1.05 3.97
CA PHE A 197 21.68 1.97 3.59
C PHE A 197 20.50 1.98 4.58
N GLY A 198 20.60 1.26 5.71
CA GLY A 198 19.55 1.19 6.74
C GLY A 198 18.29 0.44 6.28
N LEU A 199 18.46 -0.55 5.40
CA LEU A 199 17.43 -1.42 4.84
C LEU A 199 17.37 -2.77 5.58
N ASP A 200 17.32 -2.74 6.90
CA ASP A 200 17.46 -3.94 7.76
C ASP A 200 16.36 -5.00 7.55
N ASP A 201 15.15 -4.56 7.24
CA ASP A 201 13.94 -5.39 7.13
C ASP A 201 13.52 -5.59 5.66
N LEU A 202 14.46 -5.73 4.74
CA LEU A 202 14.11 -5.73 3.31
C LEU A 202 13.30 -6.97 2.87
N PHE A 203 13.44 -8.07 3.59
CA PHE A 203 12.79 -9.34 3.30
C PHE A 203 11.66 -9.61 4.29
N TYR A 204 10.63 -10.31 3.83
CA TYR A 204 9.56 -10.85 4.67
C TYR A 204 9.09 -12.20 4.11
N GLY A 205 8.69 -13.11 5.00
CA GLY A 205 8.16 -14.41 4.61
C GLY A 205 6.80 -14.24 3.93
N SER A 206 6.65 -14.79 2.73
CA SER A 206 5.43 -14.71 1.92
C SER A 206 5.21 -16.05 1.19
N PHE A 207 4.18 -16.08 0.34
CA PHE A 207 3.84 -17.25 -0.46
C PHE A 207 3.66 -16.88 -1.93
N ARG A 208 4.05 -17.82 -2.78
CA ARG A 208 3.83 -17.79 -4.22
C ARG A 208 2.97 -18.98 -4.60
N ARG A 209 2.00 -18.76 -5.47
CA ARG A 209 1.13 -19.80 -6.04
C ARG A 209 1.38 -19.94 -7.54
N ILE A 210 1.43 -21.19 -7.99
CA ILE A 210 1.45 -21.56 -9.41
C ILE A 210 0.04 -21.99 -9.80
N PHE A 211 -0.50 -21.38 -10.84
CA PHE A 211 -1.77 -21.72 -11.46
C PHE A 211 -1.54 -22.50 -12.76
N ALA A 212 -2.62 -22.95 -13.38
CA ALA A 212 -2.63 -23.54 -14.71
C ALA A 212 -1.80 -22.71 -15.72
N PHE A 213 -1.16 -23.41 -16.66
CA PHE A 213 -0.26 -22.80 -17.67
C PHE A 213 0.97 -22.08 -17.10
N GLN A 214 1.43 -22.49 -15.90
CA GLN A 214 2.59 -21.91 -15.22
C GLN A 214 2.45 -20.40 -14.91
N TYR A 215 1.22 -19.88 -14.86
CA TYR A 215 1.00 -18.53 -14.36
C TYR A 215 1.35 -18.47 -12.87
N GLN A 216 2.30 -17.62 -12.50
CA GLN A 216 2.79 -17.51 -11.13
C GLN A 216 2.34 -16.19 -10.52
N LEU A 217 1.82 -16.25 -9.30
CA LEU A 217 1.34 -15.08 -8.59
C LEU A 217 1.87 -15.09 -7.16
N CYS A 218 2.32 -13.93 -6.72
CA CYS A 218 2.78 -13.73 -5.36
C CYS A 218 1.65 -13.11 -4.53
N ALA A 219 1.62 -13.42 -3.23
CA ALA A 219 0.52 -13.00 -2.38
C ALA A 219 0.37 -11.46 -2.36
N ALA A 220 1.49 -10.72 -2.31
CA ALA A 220 1.46 -9.27 -2.33
C ALA A 220 0.95 -8.70 -3.68
N ASP A 221 1.44 -9.24 -4.79
CA ASP A 221 1.03 -8.81 -6.15
C ASP A 221 -0.48 -9.06 -6.37
N ALA A 222 -0.99 -10.20 -5.91
CA ALA A 222 -2.42 -10.50 -5.93
C ALA A 222 -3.24 -9.48 -5.12
N VAL A 223 -2.81 -9.14 -3.90
CA VAL A 223 -3.50 -8.15 -3.06
C VAL A 223 -3.52 -6.78 -3.74
N TYR A 224 -2.37 -6.30 -4.25
CA TYR A 224 -2.32 -5.03 -4.96
C TYR A 224 -3.25 -5.02 -6.18
N GLY A 225 -3.24 -6.09 -6.98
CA GLY A 225 -4.10 -6.21 -8.16
C GLY A 225 -5.58 -6.22 -7.83
N LEU A 226 -5.99 -7.03 -6.85
CA LEU A 226 -7.38 -7.11 -6.38
C LEU A 226 -7.84 -5.78 -5.77
N GLN A 227 -6.99 -5.14 -4.96
CA GLN A 227 -7.29 -3.86 -4.36
C GLN A 227 -7.51 -2.78 -5.42
N ALA A 228 -6.67 -2.76 -6.46
CA ALA A 228 -6.83 -1.83 -7.57
C ALA A 228 -8.11 -2.08 -8.38
N LEU A 229 -8.49 -3.34 -8.62
CA LEU A 229 -9.76 -3.67 -9.29
C LEU A 229 -10.99 -3.24 -8.47
N LEU A 230 -10.91 -3.28 -7.14
CA LEU A 230 -11.99 -2.83 -6.26
C LEU A 230 -12.12 -1.29 -6.23
N GLU A 231 -10.99 -0.58 -6.27
CA GLU A 231 -10.91 0.86 -5.99
C GLU A 231 -10.90 1.74 -7.23
N ALA A 232 -10.42 1.25 -8.38
CA ALA A 232 -10.27 2.06 -9.57
C ALA A 232 -11.63 2.28 -10.27
N PRO A 233 -12.00 3.54 -10.60
CA PRO A 233 -13.11 3.83 -11.48
C PRO A 233 -12.91 3.21 -12.87
N GLU A 234 -13.99 2.81 -13.54
CA GLU A 234 -13.94 2.22 -14.88
C GLU A 234 -13.22 3.13 -15.90
N SER A 235 -13.45 4.44 -15.81
CA SER A 235 -12.76 5.47 -16.61
C SER A 235 -11.24 5.37 -16.46
N TYR A 236 -10.76 5.22 -15.22
CA TYR A 236 -9.35 5.12 -14.91
C TYR A 236 -8.75 3.82 -15.46
N VAL A 237 -9.44 2.70 -15.22
CA VAL A 237 -9.08 1.38 -15.72
C VAL A 237 -8.93 1.39 -17.24
N ALA A 238 -9.90 1.96 -17.97
CA ALA A 238 -9.83 2.13 -19.42
C ALA A 238 -8.61 2.94 -19.86
N THR A 239 -8.31 4.07 -19.20
CA THR A 239 -7.14 4.90 -19.57
C THR A 239 -5.80 4.18 -19.37
N VAL A 240 -5.71 3.30 -18.38
CA VAL A 240 -4.49 2.50 -18.14
C VAL A 240 -4.30 1.52 -19.29
N PHE A 241 -5.38 0.86 -19.73
CA PHE A 241 -5.33 -0.07 -20.86
C PHE A 241 -5.03 0.59 -22.20
N GLU A 242 -5.58 1.77 -22.46
CA GLU A 242 -5.25 2.53 -23.68
C GLU A 242 -3.76 2.89 -23.74
N LYS A 243 -3.19 3.36 -22.62
CA LYS A 243 -1.76 3.70 -22.53
C LYS A 243 -0.88 2.48 -22.77
N GLU A 244 -1.27 1.33 -22.23
CA GLU A 244 -0.50 0.11 -22.38
C GLU A 244 -0.60 -0.48 -23.79
N THR A 245 -1.81 -0.50 -24.37
CA THR A 245 -2.02 -0.92 -25.76
C THR A 245 -1.16 -0.08 -26.71
N ARG A 246 -1.07 1.24 -26.46
CA ARG A 246 -0.20 2.15 -27.23
C ARG A 246 1.29 1.87 -26.99
N SER A 247 1.68 1.47 -25.78
CA SER A 247 3.06 1.08 -25.47
C SER A 247 3.47 -0.26 -26.11
N GLN A 248 2.52 -1.17 -26.33
CA GLN A 248 2.75 -2.47 -26.95
C GLN A 248 2.60 -2.43 -28.49
N GLN A 249 1.79 -1.52 -29.04
CA GLN A 249 1.57 -1.35 -30.49
C GLN A 249 2.77 -0.82 -31.28
N ASN A 250 3.90 -0.49 -30.63
CA ASN A 250 5.15 -0.19 -31.33
C ASN A 250 5.89 -1.46 -31.81
N VAL A 251 5.32 -2.67 -31.69
CA VAL A 251 6.00 -3.94 -32.06
C VAL A 251 5.24 -4.86 -33.03
N TRP A 252 3.90 -4.90 -33.14
CA TRP A 252 3.23 -5.60 -34.26
C TRP A 252 1.73 -5.29 -34.36
N THR A 253 1.23 -5.17 -35.58
CA THR A 253 -0.18 -5.01 -35.97
C THR A 253 -1.01 -6.30 -35.86
N GLY A 254 -2.26 -6.17 -35.43
CA GLY A 254 -3.37 -7.09 -35.78
C GLY A 254 -3.75 -8.12 -34.71
N GLY A 255 -4.79 -7.82 -33.93
CA GLY A 255 -5.40 -8.78 -32.99
C GLY A 255 -6.14 -8.09 -31.84
N SER A 256 -7.28 -7.45 -32.14
CA SER A 256 -8.12 -6.78 -31.16
C SER A 256 -8.81 -7.79 -30.24
N GLY A 257 -8.25 -7.96 -29.03
CA GLY A 257 -8.94 -8.54 -27.88
C GLY A 257 -9.05 -7.48 -26.80
N THR A 258 -9.88 -6.47 -27.02
CA THR A 258 -10.14 -5.43 -26.02
C THR A 258 -10.83 -6.04 -24.81
N LEU A 259 -10.42 -5.59 -23.61
CA LEU A 259 -11.00 -5.99 -22.33
C LEU A 259 -12.51 -5.67 -22.24
N ASP A 260 -12.98 -4.76 -23.08
CA ASP A 260 -14.40 -4.51 -23.39
C ASP A 260 -15.17 -5.79 -23.76
N SER A 261 -14.54 -6.71 -24.49
CA SER A 261 -15.12 -8.01 -24.82
C SER A 261 -15.17 -8.92 -23.58
N ILE A 262 -14.16 -8.89 -22.70
CA ILE A 262 -14.13 -9.71 -21.47
C ILE A 262 -15.15 -9.19 -20.45
N ILE A 263 -15.29 -7.87 -20.33
CA ILE A 263 -16.33 -7.22 -19.50
C ILE A 263 -17.72 -7.56 -20.06
N LYS A 264 -17.95 -7.45 -21.38
CA LYS A 264 -19.23 -7.81 -22.01
C LYS A 264 -19.58 -9.29 -21.93
N PHE A 265 -18.62 -10.21 -22.13
CA PHE A 265 -18.88 -11.66 -22.09
C PHE A 265 -19.34 -12.15 -20.71
N ASN A 266 -18.98 -11.46 -19.63
CA ASN A 266 -19.46 -11.77 -18.27
C ASN A 266 -20.76 -11.03 -17.89
N MET A 267 -21.27 -10.13 -18.74
CA MET A 267 -22.48 -9.32 -18.47
C MET A 267 -23.76 -9.85 -19.13
N ASP A 268 -23.69 -10.77 -20.09
CA ASP A 268 -24.87 -11.20 -20.85
C ASP A 268 -25.74 -12.27 -20.16
N ASP A 269 -25.42 -12.69 -18.93
CA ASP A 269 -26.22 -13.69 -18.19
C ASP A 269 -27.22 -13.07 -17.19
N SER A 270 -27.35 -11.74 -17.12
CA SER A 270 -28.29 -11.09 -16.20
C SER A 270 -28.83 -9.71 -16.59
N SER A 271 -29.40 -9.53 -17.79
CA SER A 271 -30.42 -8.48 -18.01
C SER A 271 -31.18 -8.61 -19.32
N THR A 272 -32.28 -9.36 -19.32
CA THR A 272 -33.44 -9.00 -20.14
C THR A 272 -34.13 -7.80 -19.48
N GLY A 273 -34.04 -6.62 -20.10
CA GLY A 273 -34.83 -5.45 -19.71
C GLY A 273 -34.05 -4.14 -19.74
N THR A 274 -34.21 -3.40 -20.83
CA THR A 274 -33.85 -1.98 -20.93
C THR A 274 -34.72 -1.15 -19.98
N ASP A 275 -34.17 -0.66 -18.88
CA ASP A 275 -34.77 0.41 -18.08
C ASP A 275 -33.74 1.55 -17.89
N GLU A 276 -33.92 2.63 -18.65
CA GLU A 276 -33.03 3.79 -18.74
C GLU A 276 -33.08 4.76 -17.53
N ASN A 277 -33.40 4.32 -16.30
CA ASN A 277 -33.51 5.24 -15.16
C ASN A 277 -33.17 4.62 -13.77
N VAL A 278 -32.02 3.95 -13.65
CA VAL A 278 -31.42 3.68 -12.33
C VAL A 278 -30.28 4.69 -12.09
N PRO A 279 -30.36 5.57 -11.07
CA PRO A 279 -29.32 6.56 -10.83
C PRO A 279 -28.04 5.85 -10.38
N ASN A 280 -26.99 5.89 -11.21
CA ASN A 280 -25.67 5.29 -10.96
C ASN A 280 -25.75 3.88 -10.34
N ALA A 281 -25.81 2.85 -11.19
CA ALA A 281 -25.38 1.52 -10.73
C ALA A 281 -24.03 1.69 -10.02
N ASP A 282 -23.98 1.34 -8.73
CA ASP A 282 -22.78 1.54 -7.93
C ASP A 282 -21.66 0.71 -8.55
N PHE A 283 -20.74 1.35 -9.27
CA PHE A 283 -19.62 0.68 -9.95
C PHE A 283 -18.81 -0.20 -8.98
N ARG A 284 -18.90 0.05 -7.67
CA ARG A 284 -18.32 -0.79 -6.62
C ARG A 284 -18.86 -2.22 -6.65
N GLN A 285 -20.14 -2.41 -6.95
CA GLN A 285 -20.73 -3.75 -7.08
C GLN A 285 -20.14 -4.49 -8.29
N GLN A 286 -20.01 -3.81 -9.42
CA GLN A 286 -19.38 -4.38 -10.62
C GLN A 286 -17.90 -4.68 -10.36
N ASN A 287 -17.15 -3.75 -9.77
CA ASN A 287 -15.77 -3.92 -9.36
C ASN A 287 -15.60 -5.09 -8.39
N PHE A 288 -16.54 -5.30 -7.46
CA PHE A 288 -16.53 -6.45 -6.56
C PHE A 288 -16.63 -7.77 -7.34
N ILE A 289 -17.54 -7.87 -8.31
CA ILE A 289 -17.70 -9.06 -9.16
C ILE A 289 -16.44 -9.30 -10.00
N LEU A 290 -15.85 -8.23 -10.55
CA LEU A 290 -14.60 -8.31 -11.32
C LEU A 290 -13.44 -8.83 -10.46
N ALA A 291 -13.23 -8.25 -9.28
CA ALA A 291 -12.18 -8.68 -8.35
C ALA A 291 -12.40 -10.13 -7.88
N HIS A 292 -13.64 -10.52 -7.59
CA HIS A 292 -13.98 -11.89 -7.22
C HIS A 292 -13.69 -12.88 -8.36
N THR A 293 -13.99 -12.52 -9.61
CA THR A 293 -13.70 -13.34 -10.79
C THR A 293 -12.19 -13.46 -11.02
N ALA A 294 -11.43 -12.40 -10.77
CA ALA A 294 -9.98 -12.40 -10.89
C ALA A 294 -9.32 -13.30 -9.82
N LEU A 295 -9.87 -13.34 -8.60
CA LEU A 295 -9.32 -14.08 -7.46
C LEU A 295 -9.18 -15.59 -7.74
N ALA A 296 -10.14 -16.18 -8.44
CA ALA A 296 -10.15 -17.63 -8.70
C ALA A 296 -9.00 -18.07 -9.63
N CYS A 297 -8.63 -17.26 -10.64
CA CYS A 297 -7.57 -17.61 -11.60
C CYS A 297 -7.71 -19.01 -12.25
N HIS A 298 -8.92 -19.57 -12.34
CA HIS A 298 -9.19 -20.89 -12.91
C HIS A 298 -9.15 -20.92 -14.45
N SER A 299 -9.31 -19.75 -15.09
CA SER A 299 -9.35 -19.60 -16.54
C SER A 299 -8.32 -18.58 -17.03
N VAL A 300 -7.91 -18.70 -18.28
CA VAL A 300 -7.02 -17.71 -18.94
C VAL A 300 -7.60 -16.29 -18.87
N ALA A 301 -8.94 -16.15 -18.95
CA ALA A 301 -9.61 -14.86 -18.80
C ALA A 301 -9.44 -14.29 -17.38
N SER A 302 -9.63 -15.11 -16.35
CA SER A 302 -9.43 -14.68 -14.96
C SER A 302 -7.97 -14.34 -14.63
N SER A 303 -6.99 -15.10 -15.16
CA SER A 303 -5.57 -14.78 -14.98
C SER A 303 -5.19 -13.48 -15.68
N LYS A 304 -5.69 -13.26 -16.91
CA LYS A 304 -5.51 -11.99 -17.62
C LYS A 304 -6.15 -10.82 -16.87
N LEU A 305 -7.32 -11.02 -16.25
CA LEU A 305 -7.97 -10.00 -15.42
C LEU A 305 -7.15 -9.68 -14.17
N MET A 306 -6.53 -10.69 -13.54
CA MET A 306 -5.60 -10.46 -12.43
C MET A 306 -4.38 -9.65 -12.88
N GLU A 307 -3.74 -10.01 -14.00
CA GLU A 307 -2.62 -9.24 -14.57
C GLU A 307 -3.02 -7.80 -14.89
N SER A 308 -4.23 -7.62 -15.40
CA SER A 308 -4.83 -6.32 -15.68
C SER A 308 -4.99 -5.49 -14.40
N GLY A 309 -5.49 -6.10 -13.32
CA GLY A 309 -5.57 -5.50 -11.99
C GLY A 309 -4.21 -5.07 -11.45
N ILE A 310 -3.18 -5.91 -11.59
CA ILE A 310 -1.81 -5.58 -11.17
C ILE A 310 -1.33 -4.31 -11.87
N LYS A 311 -1.55 -4.19 -13.19
CA LYS A 311 -1.17 -3.00 -13.97
C LYS A 311 -1.89 -1.74 -13.51
N VAL A 312 -3.18 -1.85 -13.19
CA VAL A 312 -3.95 -0.74 -12.59
C VAL A 312 -3.33 -0.36 -11.24
N ALA A 313 -2.92 -1.33 -10.41
CA ALA A 313 -2.22 -1.07 -9.15
C ALA A 313 -0.89 -0.32 -9.35
N MET A 314 -0.14 -0.66 -10.40
CA MET A 314 1.09 0.06 -10.77
C MET A 314 0.78 1.54 -11.07
N SER A 315 -0.24 1.81 -11.88
CA SER A 315 -0.62 3.18 -12.24
C SER A 315 -1.18 3.96 -11.05
N LEU A 316 -1.96 3.30 -10.20
CA LEU A 316 -2.51 3.85 -8.97
C LEU A 316 -1.37 4.25 -8.01
N LYS A 317 -0.34 3.42 -7.85
CA LYS A 317 0.85 3.79 -7.07
C LYS A 317 1.58 5.00 -7.65
N GLN A 318 1.70 5.07 -8.98
CA GLN A 318 2.31 6.23 -9.64
C GLN A 318 1.53 7.52 -9.35
N ALA A 319 0.19 7.47 -9.33
CA ALA A 319 -0.65 8.60 -8.96
C ALA A 319 -0.47 8.98 -7.48
N ILE A 320 -0.45 7.99 -6.56
CA ILE A 320 -0.18 8.21 -5.13
C ILE A 320 1.16 8.92 -4.93
N VAL A 321 2.23 8.43 -5.56
CA VAL A 321 3.57 9.05 -5.42
C VAL A 321 3.60 10.45 -6.02
N ARG A 322 2.93 10.69 -7.15
CA ARG A 322 2.83 12.02 -7.78
C ARG A 322 2.13 13.03 -6.87
N VAL A 323 0.97 12.68 -6.33
CA VAL A 323 0.24 13.54 -5.39
C VAL A 323 1.03 13.73 -4.10
N GLY A 324 1.64 12.66 -3.58
CA GLY A 324 2.51 12.69 -2.41
C GLY A 324 3.71 13.64 -2.58
N LEU A 325 4.38 13.59 -3.73
CA LEU A 325 5.45 14.53 -4.07
C LEU A 325 4.94 15.97 -4.12
N SER A 326 3.78 16.22 -4.73
CA SER A 326 3.17 17.56 -4.77
C SER A 326 2.89 18.14 -3.37
N ILE A 327 2.41 17.30 -2.44
CA ILE A 327 2.18 17.67 -1.03
C ILE A 327 3.49 18.06 -0.35
N MET A 328 4.55 17.28 -0.58
CA MET A 328 5.86 17.52 0.02
C MET A 328 6.57 18.75 -0.55
N GLU A 329 6.51 18.94 -1.88
CA GLU A 329 7.08 20.10 -2.58
C GLU A 329 6.44 21.40 -2.11
N ARG A 330 5.10 21.42 -2.02
CA ARG A 330 4.33 22.59 -1.59
C ARG A 330 4.28 22.75 -0.06
N LYS A 331 4.88 21.83 0.71
CA LYS A 331 4.88 21.82 2.18
C LYS A 331 3.47 21.97 2.78
N LEU A 332 2.48 21.27 2.22
CA LEU A 332 1.06 21.42 2.61
C LEU A 332 0.71 20.79 3.97
N ILE A 333 1.67 20.13 4.63
CA ILE A 333 1.43 19.47 5.90
C ILE A 333 1.51 20.48 7.04
N VAL A 334 0.37 20.74 7.66
CA VAL A 334 0.23 21.64 8.80
C VAL A 334 0.14 20.83 10.07
N ARG A 335 0.91 21.21 11.10
CA ARG A 335 0.83 20.60 12.44
C ARG A 335 0.00 21.49 13.36
N VAL A 336 -1.02 20.93 13.99
CA VAL A 336 -1.87 21.57 15.00
C VAL A 336 -1.72 20.75 16.27
N LYS A 337 -1.00 21.24 17.30
CA LYS A 337 -0.73 20.61 18.62
C LYS A 337 -0.77 19.06 18.65
N HIS A 338 -1.98 18.47 18.61
CA HIS A 338 -2.34 17.04 18.71
C HIS A 338 -2.40 16.23 17.40
N PHE A 339 -2.43 16.85 16.22
CA PHE A 339 -2.46 16.14 14.93
C PHE A 339 -1.80 16.95 13.81
N ARG A 340 -1.51 16.29 12.69
CA ARG A 340 -1.12 16.93 11.42
C ARG A 340 -2.27 16.78 10.44
N TYR A 341 -2.52 17.79 9.62
CA TYR A 341 -3.51 17.66 8.57
C TYR A 341 -3.02 18.21 7.23
N VAL A 342 -3.65 17.72 6.16
CA VAL A 342 -3.43 18.17 4.78
C VAL A 342 -4.78 18.34 4.12
N CYS A 343 -5.03 19.51 3.55
CA CYS A 343 -6.16 19.73 2.64
C CYS A 343 -5.67 19.59 1.20
N LEU A 344 -6.18 18.58 0.51
CA LEU A 344 -5.76 18.18 -0.83
C LEU A 344 -6.65 18.84 -1.88
N ASN A 345 -6.01 19.60 -2.77
CA ASN A 345 -6.58 20.00 -4.04
C ASN A 345 -6.00 19.08 -5.12
N VAL A 346 -6.68 17.96 -5.34
CA VAL A 346 -6.29 16.94 -6.33
C VAL A 346 -6.64 17.46 -7.73
N PRO A 347 -5.77 17.25 -8.75
CA PRO A 347 -6.10 17.55 -10.15
C PRO A 347 -7.34 16.80 -10.62
N GLU A 348 -8.14 17.40 -11.50
CA GLU A 348 -9.42 16.83 -11.98
C GLU A 348 -9.30 15.40 -12.48
N ARG A 349 -8.22 15.06 -13.20
CA ARG A 349 -7.96 13.70 -13.72
C ARG A 349 -7.88 12.62 -12.64
N GLU A 350 -7.41 12.96 -11.45
CA GLU A 350 -7.17 12.01 -10.35
C GLU A 350 -8.23 12.17 -9.24
N GLN A 351 -9.14 13.13 -9.38
CA GLN A 351 -10.10 13.47 -8.34
C GLN A 351 -11.08 12.33 -8.04
N GLU A 352 -11.54 11.61 -9.07
CA GLU A 352 -12.38 10.42 -8.91
C GLU A 352 -11.64 9.32 -8.14
N LEU A 353 -10.35 9.13 -8.41
CA LEU A 353 -9.53 8.11 -7.76
C LEU A 353 -9.31 8.41 -6.26
N PHE A 354 -8.96 9.66 -5.94
CA PHE A 354 -8.77 10.09 -4.55
C PHE A 354 -10.07 10.38 -3.79
N ALA A 355 -11.23 10.30 -4.45
CA ALA A 355 -12.53 10.29 -3.79
C ALA A 355 -12.80 8.95 -3.05
N HIS A 356 -11.97 7.92 -3.26
CA HIS A 356 -12.04 6.68 -2.51
C HIS A 356 -11.23 6.73 -1.21
N ALA A 357 -11.86 6.33 -0.10
CA ALA A 357 -11.24 6.33 1.22
C ALA A 357 -10.00 5.45 1.32
N ASN A 358 -9.99 4.30 0.63
CA ASN A 358 -8.85 3.39 0.66
C ASN A 358 -7.63 3.97 -0.06
N VAL A 359 -7.81 4.58 -1.25
CA VAL A 359 -6.72 5.26 -1.96
C VAL A 359 -6.14 6.39 -1.12
N LEU A 360 -7.00 7.14 -0.43
CA LEU A 360 -6.57 8.19 0.49
C LEU A 360 -5.82 7.62 1.71
N THR A 361 -6.23 6.45 2.21
CA THR A 361 -5.52 5.72 3.27
C THR A 361 -4.14 5.26 2.80
N GLN A 362 -4.03 4.73 1.58
CA GLN A 362 -2.74 4.38 0.98
C GLN A 362 -1.83 5.61 0.81
N LEU A 363 -2.38 6.77 0.42
CA LEU A 363 -1.62 8.03 0.38
C LEU A 363 -1.18 8.47 1.78
N ALA A 364 -2.02 8.32 2.80
CA ALA A 364 -1.68 8.62 4.19
C ALA A 364 -0.53 7.73 4.69
N LEU A 365 -0.60 6.42 4.43
CA LEU A 365 0.45 5.45 4.76
C LEU A 365 1.76 5.76 4.03
N PHE A 366 1.69 6.11 2.74
CA PHE A 366 2.85 6.57 1.96
C PHE A 366 3.52 7.79 2.62
N LEU A 367 2.75 8.85 2.91
CA LEU A 367 3.27 10.07 3.54
C LEU A 367 3.86 9.78 4.92
N LEU A 368 3.18 8.94 5.71
CA LEU A 368 3.66 8.49 7.01
C LEU A 368 5.02 7.81 6.87
N ASN A 369 5.16 6.86 5.93
CA ASN A 369 6.40 6.14 5.71
C ASN A 369 7.57 7.04 5.31
N VAL A 370 7.32 7.98 4.40
CA VAL A 370 8.34 8.94 3.96
C VAL A 370 8.77 9.85 5.10
N HIS A 371 7.82 10.37 5.88
CA HIS A 371 8.14 11.28 6.98
C HIS A 371 8.73 10.57 8.22
N ARG A 372 8.32 9.33 8.49
CA ARG A 372 8.89 8.45 9.51
C ARG A 372 10.36 8.17 9.20
N ALA A 373 10.67 7.72 7.98
CA ALA A 373 12.04 7.46 7.56
C ALA A 373 12.92 8.71 7.54
N SER A 374 12.35 9.90 7.25
CA SER A 374 13.09 11.16 7.31
C SER A 374 13.49 11.60 8.73
N GLY A 375 13.01 10.92 9.77
CA GLY A 375 13.22 11.28 11.18
C GLY A 375 12.44 12.51 11.65
N LYS A 376 11.67 13.18 10.77
CA LYS A 376 10.88 14.37 11.12
C LYS A 376 9.69 14.07 12.02
N TRP A 377 9.12 12.87 11.90
CA TRP A 377 7.90 12.46 12.61
C TRP A 377 8.15 11.39 13.67
N GLY A 378 9.40 10.92 13.84
CA GLY A 378 9.79 10.01 14.92
C GLY A 378 10.34 10.78 16.12
N GLY A 379 9.96 10.37 17.32
CA GLY A 379 10.64 10.77 18.55
C GLY A 379 11.99 10.06 18.60
N THR A 380 13.07 10.83 18.58
CA THR A 380 14.43 10.40 18.96
C THR A 380 14.86 9.03 18.42
N ASN A 381 15.13 8.92 17.12
CA ASN A 381 16.07 7.94 16.55
C ASN A 381 16.48 8.34 15.13
N GLY A 382 16.86 9.62 14.96
CA GLY A 382 17.77 9.95 13.88
C GLY A 382 19.11 9.35 14.24
N LEU A 383 19.40 8.13 13.77
CA LEU A 383 20.75 7.58 13.75
C LEU A 383 21.66 8.69 13.25
N GLY A 384 22.56 9.12 14.14
CA GLY A 384 23.51 10.18 13.88
C GLY A 384 24.23 9.86 12.60
N ARG A 385 23.98 10.65 11.57
CA ARG A 385 24.85 10.75 10.41
C ARG A 385 26.14 11.35 10.97
N LYS A 386 27.03 10.46 11.43
CA LYS A 386 28.32 10.78 12.07
C LYS A 386 29.04 11.74 11.12
N LYS A 387 29.02 13.03 11.49
CA LYS A 387 29.89 14.01 10.86
C LYS A 387 31.28 13.56 11.27
N VAL A 388 32.08 13.13 10.29
CA VAL A 388 33.50 12.85 10.51
C VAL A 388 34.11 14.18 10.93
N GLU A 389 34.36 14.32 12.23
CA GLU A 389 35.26 15.35 12.75
C GLU A 389 36.67 14.94 12.33
N ASN A 390 37.17 15.59 11.28
CA ASN A 390 38.60 15.80 11.17
C ASN A 390 38.91 16.98 12.10
N GLY A 391 39.73 16.72 13.11
CA GLY A 391 40.27 17.75 13.99
C GLY A 391 41.12 18.73 13.20
N ASP A 392 40.98 20.00 13.54
CA ASP A 392 42.06 20.92 13.94
C ASP A 392 41.52 22.37 13.89
N GLY A 393 41.66 23.11 15.00
CA GLY A 393 41.54 24.58 14.99
C GLY A 393 40.66 25.20 16.08
N GLU A 394 41.30 25.51 17.21
CA GLU A 394 41.25 26.77 18.00
C GLU A 394 39.91 27.46 18.32
N ASP A 395 39.66 27.51 19.64
CA ASP A 395 39.04 28.56 20.47
C ASP A 395 38.23 29.67 19.77
N GLY A 396 36.92 29.64 20.01
CA GLY A 396 36.02 30.78 19.83
C GLY A 396 34.83 30.64 20.77
N ASP A 397 34.78 31.49 21.80
CA ASP A 397 33.60 31.74 22.64
C ASP A 397 32.42 32.15 21.74
N ASP A 398 31.35 31.37 21.71
CA ASP A 398 30.03 31.82 21.22
C ASP A 398 28.92 31.01 21.93
N ASP A 399 28.24 31.71 22.83
CA ASP A 399 26.90 31.51 23.40
C ASP A 399 26.24 30.12 23.28
N ASP A 400 26.19 29.44 24.43
CA ASP A 400 25.42 28.22 24.70
C ASP A 400 23.90 28.52 24.71
N GLU A 401 23.32 28.78 23.53
CA GLU A 401 21.88 28.64 23.32
C GLU A 401 21.54 27.14 23.31
N THR A 402 21.27 26.62 24.51
CA THR A 402 20.63 25.32 24.75
C THR A 402 19.26 25.29 24.07
N VAL A 403 19.23 25.04 22.76
CA VAL A 403 18.00 24.71 22.03
C VAL A 403 17.57 23.33 22.51
N ASP A 404 16.76 23.33 23.55
CA ASP A 404 16.01 22.20 24.06
C ASP A 404 15.18 21.62 22.91
N ARG A 405 15.74 20.66 22.17
CA ARG A 405 15.04 19.92 21.10
C ARG A 405 14.06 18.98 21.78
N THR A 406 13.00 19.54 22.37
CA THR A 406 11.86 18.78 22.90
C THR A 406 11.47 17.78 21.83
N ALA A 407 11.62 16.49 22.12
CA ALA A 407 11.30 15.41 21.21
C ALA A 407 9.86 15.62 20.74
N LYS A 408 9.69 16.08 19.50
CA LYS A 408 8.38 16.46 18.98
C LYS A 408 7.47 15.25 19.09
N THR A 409 6.45 15.35 19.95
CA THR A 409 5.50 14.25 20.19
C THR A 409 4.93 13.77 18.86
N ILE A 410 4.81 12.46 18.75
CA ILE A 410 4.28 11.82 17.56
C ILE A 410 2.77 12.03 17.59
N VAL A 411 2.25 12.54 16.48
CA VAL A 411 0.84 12.92 16.35
C VAL A 411 0.26 12.33 15.07
N PRO A 412 -1.02 11.93 15.08
CA PRO A 412 -1.73 11.37 13.93
C PRO A 412 -1.73 12.29 12.69
N LEU A 413 -2.03 11.71 11.54
CA LEU A 413 -2.20 12.40 10.26
C LEU A 413 -3.67 12.36 9.82
N VAL A 414 -4.21 13.51 9.43
CA VAL A 414 -5.56 13.67 8.89
C VAL A 414 -5.46 14.17 7.45
N LEU A 415 -5.97 13.40 6.49
CA LEU A 415 -6.08 13.84 5.10
C LEU A 415 -7.51 14.27 4.81
N ILE A 416 -7.64 15.42 4.15
CA ILE A 416 -8.91 16.01 3.74
C ILE A 416 -8.85 16.17 2.23
N THR A 417 -9.81 15.60 1.50
CA THR A 417 -9.90 15.74 0.03
C THR A 417 -11.30 16.15 -0.38
N ARG A 418 -11.41 16.94 -1.45
CA ARG A 418 -12.69 17.41 -1.97
C ARG A 418 -13.30 16.40 -2.94
N ASN A 419 -14.52 15.95 -2.67
CA ASN A 419 -15.35 15.22 -3.62
C ASN A 419 -16.40 16.18 -4.23
N PRO A 420 -16.22 16.63 -5.48
CA PRO A 420 -17.09 17.63 -6.10
C PRO A 420 -18.45 17.02 -6.48
N VAL A 421 -18.50 15.71 -6.78
CA VAL A 421 -19.73 15.01 -7.20
C VAL A 421 -20.75 14.97 -6.07
N GLN A 422 -20.28 14.76 -4.83
CA GLN A 422 -21.14 14.69 -3.65
C GLN A 422 -21.19 16.01 -2.86
N ASN A 423 -20.52 17.06 -3.34
CA ASN A 423 -20.37 18.34 -2.67
C ASN A 423 -19.93 18.22 -1.19
N CYS A 424 -19.01 17.30 -0.92
CA CYS A 424 -18.50 16.98 0.42
C CYS A 424 -16.96 16.89 0.46
N PHE A 425 -16.40 17.00 1.64
CA PHE A 425 -15.02 16.63 1.94
C PHE A 425 -14.98 15.23 2.51
N LEU A 426 -14.14 14.38 1.94
CA LEU A 426 -13.78 13.10 2.50
C LEU A 426 -12.56 13.27 3.39
N ILE A 427 -12.66 12.79 4.63
CA ILE A 427 -11.64 12.93 5.66
C ILE A 427 -11.22 11.55 6.13
N VAL A 428 -9.92 11.28 6.13
CA VAL A 428 -9.32 10.03 6.61
C VAL A 428 -8.30 10.33 7.69
N GLY A 429 -8.41 9.62 8.81
CA GLY A 429 -7.50 9.74 9.95
C GLY A 429 -6.62 8.49 10.10
N LEU A 430 -5.31 8.70 10.13
CA LEU A 430 -4.31 7.65 10.34
C LEU A 430 -3.50 7.90 11.61
N THR A 431 -3.31 6.86 12.41
CA THR A 431 -2.39 6.88 13.56
C THR A 431 -0.95 6.78 13.11
N CYS A 432 -0.06 7.46 13.82
CA CYS A 432 1.38 7.44 13.55
C CYS A 432 2.08 6.69 14.70
N PRO A 433 2.35 5.37 14.60
CA PRO A 433 3.21 4.68 15.55
C PRO A 433 4.66 5.17 15.45
N SER A 434 5.40 5.07 16.55
CA SER A 434 6.81 5.47 16.64
C SER A 434 7.70 4.55 15.85
N THR A 435 7.47 3.25 15.97
CA THR A 435 8.22 2.21 15.26
C THR A 435 7.37 1.65 14.11
N PRO A 436 8.00 1.27 12.99
CA PRO A 436 7.35 0.48 11.95
C PRO A 436 6.85 -0.85 12.51
N GLY A 437 5.64 -1.27 12.13
CA GLY A 437 5.07 -2.55 12.55
C GLY A 437 4.38 -2.55 13.92
N GLU A 438 4.35 -1.43 14.65
CA GLU A 438 3.52 -1.25 15.84
C GLU A 438 2.08 -0.85 15.47
N ILE A 439 1.09 -1.46 16.12
CA ILE A 439 -0.32 -1.13 15.94
C ILE A 439 -0.85 -0.35 17.15
N HIS A 440 -1.27 0.89 16.92
CA HIS A 440 -1.98 1.69 17.90
C HIS A 440 -3.48 1.72 17.60
N ARG A 441 -4.30 1.79 18.66
CA ARG A 441 -5.74 1.98 18.50
C ARG A 441 -6.02 3.35 17.91
N ASN A 442 -6.79 3.39 16.82
CA ASN A 442 -7.13 4.64 16.14
C ASN A 442 -8.31 5.32 16.83
N THR A 443 -8.00 6.34 17.65
CA THR A 443 -9.00 7.12 18.38
C THR A 443 -9.67 8.21 17.54
N LEU A 444 -9.18 8.47 16.32
CA LEU A 444 -9.69 9.55 15.46
C LEU A 444 -11.12 9.31 15.03
N GLY A 445 -11.54 8.06 14.84
CA GLY A 445 -12.92 7.77 14.45
C GLY A 445 -13.96 8.26 15.46
N THR A 446 -13.68 8.12 16.76
CA THR A 446 -14.52 8.68 17.83
C THR A 446 -14.38 10.20 17.89
N ALA A 447 -13.16 10.73 17.74
CA ALA A 447 -12.92 12.17 17.77
C ALA A 447 -13.64 12.91 16.63
N PHE A 448 -13.64 12.36 15.41
CA PHE A 448 -14.37 12.89 14.26
C PHE A 448 -15.87 12.94 14.53
N LYS A 449 -16.44 11.88 15.11
CA LYS A 449 -17.86 11.84 15.43
C LYS A 449 -18.25 12.86 16.50
N LEU A 450 -17.42 13.05 17.53
CA LEU A 450 -17.64 14.06 18.56
C LEU A 450 -17.53 15.47 17.99
N ALA A 451 -16.46 15.76 17.25
CA ALA A 451 -16.24 17.06 16.63
C ALA A 451 -17.37 17.45 15.67
N ALA A 452 -17.81 16.52 14.82
CA ALA A 452 -18.91 16.76 13.89
C ALA A 452 -20.28 16.93 14.60
N GLY A 453 -20.48 16.22 15.71
CA GLY A 453 -21.67 16.38 16.56
C GLY A 453 -21.72 17.73 17.28
N GLU A 454 -20.58 18.22 17.75
CA GLU A 454 -20.46 19.53 18.42
C GLU A 454 -20.60 20.71 17.45
N THR A 455 -20.10 20.59 16.21
CA THR A 455 -20.33 21.61 15.18
C THR A 455 -21.77 21.65 14.65
N GLY A 456 -22.58 20.62 14.93
CA GLY A 456 -23.88 20.42 14.28
C GLY A 456 -23.75 20.22 12.77
N ALA A 457 -22.57 19.80 12.30
CA ALA A 457 -22.26 19.65 10.89
C ALA A 457 -23.05 18.48 10.29
N ASN A 458 -23.46 18.59 9.04
CA ASN A 458 -24.04 17.45 8.34
C ASN A 458 -22.90 16.52 7.88
N PHE A 459 -22.75 15.40 8.57
CA PHE A 459 -21.71 14.43 8.31
C PHE A 459 -22.27 13.05 7.99
N ARG A 460 -21.51 12.26 7.22
CA ARG A 460 -21.80 10.85 6.95
C ARG A 460 -20.62 10.00 7.41
N GLN A 461 -20.93 8.95 8.16
CA GLN A 461 -19.95 7.95 8.64
C GLN A 461 -20.54 6.57 8.41
N ASN A 462 -20.85 6.27 7.14
CA ASN A 462 -21.58 5.04 6.75
C ASN A 462 -20.64 3.89 6.35
N GLY A 463 -19.33 4.12 6.31
CA GLY A 463 -18.33 3.11 6.00
C GLY A 463 -18.00 2.21 7.19
N PHE A 464 -17.36 1.07 6.90
CA PHE A 464 -16.90 0.14 7.94
C PHE A 464 -15.71 0.66 8.75
N THR A 465 -14.93 1.57 8.17
CA THR A 465 -13.76 2.17 8.83
C THR A 465 -14.18 3.42 9.59
N SER A 466 -14.11 3.37 10.92
CA SER A 466 -14.52 4.49 11.78
C SER A 466 -13.69 5.76 11.58
N ALA A 467 -12.43 5.65 11.15
CA ALA A 467 -11.54 6.79 10.91
C ALA A 467 -11.76 7.47 9.55
N VAL A 468 -12.92 7.26 8.92
CA VAL A 468 -13.33 7.88 7.66
C VAL A 468 -14.65 8.60 7.87
N ILE A 469 -14.74 9.88 7.50
CA ILE A 469 -15.95 10.69 7.62
C ILE A 469 -16.09 11.61 6.40
N GLU A 470 -17.33 11.81 5.95
CA GLU A 470 -17.66 12.81 4.94
C GLU A 470 -18.35 14.00 5.60
N ILE A 471 -17.94 15.22 5.27
CA ILE A 471 -18.50 16.46 5.83
C ILE A 471 -18.87 17.42 4.70
N GLN A 472 -19.95 18.18 4.83
CA GLN A 472 -20.32 19.16 3.81
C GLN A 472 -19.26 20.26 3.62
N MET A 473 -19.15 20.79 2.39
CA MET A 473 -18.08 21.70 2.02
C MET A 473 -17.98 22.99 2.86
N ASN A 474 -19.10 23.50 3.37
CA ASN A 474 -19.14 24.79 4.07
C ASN A 474 -18.68 24.69 5.53
N GLU A 475 -18.52 23.49 6.07
CA GLU A 475 -18.37 23.24 7.51
C GLU A 475 -16.96 22.79 7.91
N ILE A 476 -16.05 22.63 6.94
CA ILE A 476 -14.73 22.00 7.15
C ILE A 476 -13.82 22.79 8.11
N GLN A 477 -13.85 24.13 8.05
CA GLN A 477 -13.00 24.97 8.91
C GLN A 477 -13.41 24.83 10.39
N TYR A 478 -14.71 24.93 10.66
CA TYR A 478 -15.27 24.73 12.00
C TYR A 478 -15.01 23.32 12.52
N PHE A 479 -15.12 22.31 11.65
CA PHE A 479 -14.81 20.93 12.01
C PHE A 479 -13.35 20.74 12.45
N VAL A 480 -12.38 21.29 11.71
CA VAL A 480 -10.96 21.17 12.06
C VAL A 480 -10.65 21.86 13.40
N GLU A 481 -11.29 23.00 13.68
CA GLU A 481 -11.18 23.70 14.95
C GLU A 481 -11.79 22.88 16.11
N GLN A 482 -13.00 22.34 15.94
CA GLN A 482 -13.59 21.50 16.99
C GLN A 482 -12.86 20.19 17.19
N LEU A 483 -12.30 19.60 16.13
CA LEU A 483 -11.44 18.43 16.24
C LEU A 483 -10.20 18.72 17.10
N HIS A 484 -9.63 19.92 17.00
CA HIS A 484 -8.55 20.34 17.88
C HIS A 484 -8.99 20.39 19.35
N ASN A 485 -10.17 20.96 19.63
CA ASN A 485 -10.72 21.05 20.99
C ASN A 485 -11.01 19.66 21.58
N VAL A 486 -11.64 18.77 20.81
CA VAL A 486 -11.96 17.39 21.23
C VAL A 486 -10.71 16.56 21.53
N LEU A 487 -9.60 16.83 20.84
CA LEU A 487 -8.33 16.15 21.11
C LEU A 487 -7.53 16.78 22.26
N ASP A 488 -7.84 18.03 22.65
CA ASP A 488 -7.25 18.69 23.82
C ASP A 488 -7.98 18.33 25.13
N ALA A 489 -9.25 17.94 25.03
CA ALA A 489 -10.07 17.44 26.14
C ALA A 489 -9.77 15.97 26.51
#